data_AF-A0A2C5X1E0-F1
#
_entry.id   AF-A0A2C5X1E0-F1
#
_cell.length_a   1.000
_cell.length_b   1.000
_cell.length_c   1.000
_cell.angle_alpha   90.00
_cell.angle_beta   90.00
_cell.angle_gamma   90.00
#
_symmetry.space_group_name_H-M   'P 1'
#
loop_
_entity.id
_entity.type
_entity.pdbx_description
1 polymer ?
#
loop_
_entity_poly.entity_id
_entity_poly.type
_entity_poly.pdbx_seq_one_letter_code
_entity_poly.pdbx_strand_id
1 'polypeptide(L)'
;MHSSARHTKLLRLEKGTKVHKRPLVRQQQSSSKKTKIIYVSGKTPFMSVISRVRKELDKSCGSNRLTSKNMGLSAKISALKQAGGTQGDSKVVTVMGTGKAIEKTLSVASWFSQQNDCDVAIETKTISTIDDVVPKEDNDGLGDEETRRRNLSCLVVSVTLR
;
A
#
# COMPACT_ATOMS: atom_id res chain seq x y z
N MET A 1 0.61 14.71 30.31
CA MET A 1 -0.72 14.07 30.13
C MET A 1 -1.40 14.75 28.96
N HIS A 2 -1.40 14.15 27.77
CA HIS A 2 -2.00 14.77 26.58
C HIS A 2 -3.51 14.62 26.65
N SER A 3 -4.21 15.73 26.87
CA SER A 3 -5.68 15.80 26.83
C SER A 3 -6.18 15.31 25.47
N SER A 4 -6.86 14.17 25.46
CA SER A 4 -7.50 13.62 24.26
C SER A 4 -8.73 14.49 23.96
N ALA A 5 -8.57 15.44 23.04
CA ALA A 5 -9.69 16.24 22.55
C ALA A 5 -10.81 15.28 22.07
N ARG A 6 -12.00 15.39 22.67
CA ARG A 6 -13.16 14.58 22.26
C ARG A 6 -13.41 14.81 20.78
N HIS A 7 -13.37 13.74 19.98
CA HIS A 7 -13.59 13.84 18.55
C HIS A 7 -15.01 14.35 18.28
N THR A 8 -15.14 15.58 17.77
CA THR A 8 -16.43 16.16 17.39
C THR A 8 -17.02 15.33 16.24
N LYS A 9 -18.25 14.84 16.42
CA LYS A 9 -18.97 14.17 15.34
C LYS A 9 -19.34 15.21 14.29
N LEU A 10 -19.15 14.88 13.01
CA LEU A 10 -19.64 15.71 11.93
C LEU A 10 -21.17 15.78 11.97
N LEU A 11 -21.72 16.92 11.57
CA LEU A 11 -23.15 17.11 11.44
C LEU A 11 -23.74 16.08 10.46
N ARG A 12 -24.99 15.71 10.68
CA ARG A 12 -25.72 14.83 9.76
C ARG A 12 -25.80 15.49 8.38
N LEU A 13 -25.81 14.69 7.33
CA LEU A 13 -26.04 15.18 5.97
C LEU A 13 -27.51 15.58 5.80
N GLU A 14 -27.73 16.72 5.15
CA GLU A 14 -29.07 17.19 4.83
C GLU A 14 -29.82 16.22 3.92
N LYS A 15 -31.14 16.14 4.09
CA LYS A 15 -31.99 15.27 3.27
C LYS A 15 -31.96 15.78 1.83
N GLY A 16 -31.62 14.91 0.88
CA GLY A 16 -31.50 15.30 -0.52
C GLY A 16 -30.08 15.57 -0.99
N THR A 17 -29.05 15.26 -0.19
CA THR A 17 -27.65 15.28 -0.61
C THR A 17 -27.13 13.89 -0.99
N LYS A 18 -26.05 13.84 -1.79
CA LYS A 18 -25.35 12.62 -2.22
C LYS A 18 -23.85 12.79 -2.01
N VAL A 19 -23.20 11.75 -1.48
CA VAL A 19 -21.75 11.75 -1.27
C VAL A 19 -21.04 11.17 -2.49
N HIS A 20 -20.19 11.97 -3.12
CA HIS A 20 -19.30 11.58 -4.20
C HIS A 20 -17.90 11.35 -3.64
N LYS A 21 -17.45 10.08 -3.63
CA LYS A 21 -16.18 9.70 -3.02
C LYS A 21 -15.02 9.98 -3.96
N ARG A 22 -14.01 10.74 -3.51
CA ARG A 22 -12.80 10.94 -4.31
C ARG A 22 -11.84 9.74 -4.16
N PRO A 23 -10.96 9.52 -5.15
CA PRO A 23 -9.86 8.56 -5.00
C PRO A 23 -8.94 8.93 -3.83
N LEU A 24 -8.32 7.92 -3.23
CA LEU A 24 -7.30 8.15 -2.20
C LEU A 24 -6.11 8.88 -2.80
N VAL A 25 -5.63 9.92 -2.11
CA VAL A 25 -4.40 10.62 -2.47
C VAL A 25 -3.25 9.63 -2.33
N ARG A 26 -2.56 9.38 -3.44
CA ARG A 26 -1.42 8.46 -3.47
C ARG A 26 -0.14 9.25 -3.27
N GLN A 27 0.75 8.71 -2.45
CA GLN A 27 2.11 9.22 -2.38
C GLN A 27 2.78 9.06 -3.74
N GLN A 28 3.46 10.11 -4.18
CA GLN A 28 4.32 10.05 -5.35
C GLN A 28 5.38 8.98 -5.10
N GLN A 29 5.58 8.12 -6.09
CA GLN A 29 6.59 7.07 -5.99
C GLN A 29 7.97 7.73 -5.88
N SER A 30 8.79 7.26 -4.92
CA SER A 30 10.18 7.68 -4.87
C SER A 30 10.86 7.37 -6.20
N SER A 31 11.65 8.32 -6.71
CA SER A 31 12.55 8.08 -7.84
C SER A 31 13.67 7.10 -7.48
N SER A 32 13.90 6.87 -6.18
CA SER A 32 14.84 5.89 -5.68
C SER A 32 14.39 4.47 -6.00
N LYS A 33 15.29 3.67 -6.58
CA LYS A 33 15.06 2.23 -6.83
C LYS A 33 14.87 1.41 -5.54
N LYS A 34 15.20 2.00 -4.39
CA LYS A 34 15.22 1.36 -3.07
C LYS A 34 13.84 1.17 -2.45
N THR A 35 12.85 1.99 -2.83
CA THR A 35 11.51 1.91 -2.23
C THR A 35 10.45 1.86 -3.32
N LYS A 36 9.54 0.88 -3.23
CA LYS A 36 8.44 0.75 -4.19
C LYS A 36 7.13 0.48 -3.46
N ILE A 37 6.10 1.28 -3.75
CA ILE A 37 4.79 1.12 -3.12
C ILE A 37 3.79 0.54 -4.13
N ILE A 38 3.20 -0.60 -3.79
CA ILE A 38 2.14 -1.29 -4.52
C ILE A 38 0.82 -1.10 -3.79
N TYR A 39 -0.11 -0.38 -4.39
CA TYR A 39 -1.46 -0.24 -3.86
C TYR A 39 -2.35 -1.41 -4.29
N VAL A 40 -3.09 -1.97 -3.36
CA VAL A 40 -3.99 -3.11 -3.56
C VAL A 40 -5.44 -2.68 -3.45
N SER A 41 -6.26 -3.09 -4.41
CA SER A 41 -7.72 -2.91 -4.40
C SER A 41 -8.42 -4.21 -4.00
N GLY A 42 -9.67 -4.09 -3.54
CA GLY A 42 -10.55 -5.24 -3.29
C GLY A 42 -10.72 -6.15 -4.52
N LYS A 43 -10.62 -5.60 -5.74
CA LYS A 43 -10.73 -6.36 -7.00
C LYS A 43 -9.41 -6.92 -7.53
N THR A 44 -8.26 -6.57 -6.94
CA THR A 44 -6.95 -7.03 -7.42
C THR A 44 -6.77 -8.53 -7.15
N PRO A 45 -6.43 -9.36 -8.15
CA PRO A 45 -6.16 -10.78 -7.91
C PRO A 45 -4.98 -10.98 -6.96
N PHE A 46 -5.07 -11.96 -6.06
CA PHE A 46 -4.05 -12.22 -5.04
C PHE A 46 -2.66 -12.49 -5.66
N MET A 47 -2.58 -13.43 -6.61
CA MET A 47 -1.32 -13.78 -7.27
C MET A 47 -0.70 -12.61 -8.03
N SER A 48 -1.52 -11.68 -8.55
CA SER A 48 -1.01 -10.46 -9.20
C SER A 48 -0.26 -9.55 -8.24
N VAL A 49 -0.61 -9.54 -6.94
CA VAL A 49 0.16 -8.80 -5.93
C VAL A 49 1.50 -9.51 -5.68
N ILE A 50 1.48 -10.83 -5.49
CA ILE A 50 2.70 -11.62 -5.27
C ILE A 50 3.68 -11.46 -6.43
N SER A 51 3.24 -11.66 -7.67
CA SER A 51 4.09 -11.54 -8.85
C SER A 51 4.69 -10.14 -8.99
N ARG A 52 3.93 -9.08 -8.64
CA ARG A 52 4.45 -7.71 -8.65
C ARG A 52 5.50 -7.50 -7.57
N VAL A 53 5.29 -8.02 -6.36
CA VAL A 53 6.28 -7.93 -5.28
C VAL A 53 7.56 -8.67 -5.65
N ARG A 54 7.46 -9.94 -6.07
CA ARG A 54 8.60 -10.76 -6.53
C ARG A 54 9.38 -10.07 -7.65
N LYS A 55 8.68 -9.59 -8.69
CA LYS A 55 9.31 -8.86 -9.81
C LYS A 55 10.05 -7.61 -9.34
N GLU A 56 9.55 -6.91 -8.33
CA GLU A 56 10.24 -5.74 -7.79
C GLU A 56 11.47 -6.14 -6.96
N LEU A 57 11.40 -7.21 -6.17
CA LEU A 57 12.55 -7.75 -5.43
C LEU A 57 13.62 -8.34 -6.37
N ASP A 58 13.22 -8.97 -7.48
CA ASP A 58 14.15 -9.47 -8.50
C ASP A 58 15.01 -8.35 -9.09
N LYS A 59 14.46 -7.14 -9.26
CA LYS A 59 15.19 -5.98 -9.78
C LYS A 59 16.30 -5.52 -8.84
N SER A 60 16.20 -5.74 -7.53
CA SER A 60 17.30 -5.43 -6.62
C SER A 60 18.46 -6.41 -6.73
N CYS A 61 18.20 -7.66 -7.16
CA CYS A 61 19.26 -8.64 -7.38
C CYS A 61 20.03 -8.41 -8.70
N GLY A 62 19.47 -7.63 -9.63
CA GLY A 62 19.91 -7.58 -11.04
C GLY A 62 20.43 -6.24 -11.52
N SER A 63 21.65 -5.88 -11.11
CA SER A 63 22.54 -5.01 -11.91
C SER A 63 24.00 -5.52 -11.95
N ASN A 64 24.35 -6.57 -11.20
CA ASN A 64 25.65 -7.21 -11.31
C ASN A 64 25.61 -8.29 -12.41
N ARG A 65 26.55 -8.20 -13.36
CA ARG A 65 26.77 -9.14 -14.49
C ARG A 65 27.04 -10.60 -14.07
N LEU A 66 27.01 -10.91 -12.78
CA LEU A 66 27.42 -12.19 -12.20
C LEU A 66 26.26 -13.19 -12.03
N THR A 67 24.99 -12.75 -12.09
CA THR A 67 23.84 -13.68 -11.99
C THR A 67 23.22 -13.90 -13.37
N SER A 68 23.21 -15.15 -13.84
CA SER A 68 22.53 -15.54 -15.08
C SER A 68 21.05 -15.09 -15.07
N LYS A 69 20.56 -14.65 -16.24
CA LYS A 69 19.14 -14.30 -16.46
C LYS A 69 18.19 -15.44 -16.04
N ASN A 70 18.67 -16.69 -16.04
CA ASN A 70 17.86 -17.89 -15.80
C ASN A 70 17.93 -18.41 -14.35
N MET A 71 18.66 -17.74 -13.45
CA MET A 71 18.76 -18.19 -12.06
C MET A 71 17.52 -17.73 -11.26
N GLY A 72 16.93 -18.63 -10.46
CA GLY A 72 15.82 -18.31 -9.56
C GLY A 72 16.23 -17.29 -8.47
N LEU A 73 15.27 -16.51 -7.97
CA LEU A 73 15.52 -15.44 -6.99
C LEU A 73 16.30 -15.93 -5.75
N SER A 74 15.90 -17.07 -5.17
CA SER A 74 16.59 -17.64 -4.00
C SER A 74 18.07 -17.94 -4.26
N ALA A 75 18.39 -18.52 -5.42
CA ALA A 75 19.78 -18.80 -5.80
C ALA A 75 20.59 -17.52 -6.06
N LYS A 76 19.96 -16.46 -6.59
CA LYS A 76 20.60 -15.13 -6.71
C LYS A 76 20.91 -14.52 -5.35
N ILE A 77 20.00 -14.64 -4.38
CA ILE A 77 20.19 -14.14 -3.02
C ILE A 77 21.38 -14.85 -2.35
N SER A 78 21.43 -16.18 -2.45
CA SER A 78 22.56 -16.96 -1.92
C SER A 78 23.89 -16.58 -2.57
N ALA A 79 23.92 -16.36 -3.90
CA ALA A 79 25.12 -15.93 -4.60
C ALA A 79 25.58 -14.52 -4.16
N LEU A 80 24.65 -13.59 -3.96
CA LEU A 80 24.95 -12.24 -3.46
C LEU A 80 25.52 -12.26 -2.04
N LYS A 81 24.97 -13.12 -1.16
CA LYS A 81 25.50 -13.33 0.19
C LYS A 81 26.93 -13.88 0.17
N GLN A 82 27.21 -14.86 -0.68
CA GLN A 82 28.56 -15.42 -0.84
C GLN A 82 29.56 -14.40 -1.42
N ALA A 83 29.10 -13.51 -2.31
CA ALA A 83 29.93 -12.47 -2.91
C ALA A 83 30.25 -11.29 -1.98
N GLY A 84 29.87 -11.34 -0.69
CA GLY A 84 30.14 -10.27 0.27
C GLY A 84 29.40 -8.96 -0.03
N GLY A 85 28.30 -9.04 -0.81
CA GLY A 85 27.43 -7.91 -1.10
C GLY A 85 26.78 -7.39 0.18
N THR A 86 27.40 -6.35 0.76
CA THR A 86 27.02 -5.71 2.01
C THR A 86 25.55 -5.29 2.08
N GLN A 87 25.00 -5.41 3.29
CA GLN A 87 23.66 -5.08 3.79
C GLN A 87 23.08 -3.67 3.48
N GLY A 88 23.72 -2.87 2.62
CA GLY A 88 23.47 -1.43 2.52
C GLY A 88 22.33 -0.99 1.60
N ASP A 89 21.69 -1.90 0.84
CA ASP A 89 20.66 -1.46 -0.11
C ASP A 89 19.54 -2.46 -0.38
N SER A 90 19.02 -3.10 0.68
CA SER A 90 17.85 -3.96 0.57
C SER A 90 16.64 -3.15 0.16
N LYS A 91 16.23 -3.32 -1.11
CA LYS A 91 15.02 -2.72 -1.65
C LYS A 91 13.82 -3.14 -0.83
N VAL A 92 13.06 -2.15 -0.37
CA VAL A 92 11.81 -2.35 0.36
C VAL A 92 10.65 -2.26 -0.62
N VAL A 93 9.86 -3.32 -0.72
CA VAL A 93 8.60 -3.33 -1.47
C VAL A 93 7.45 -3.27 -0.48
N THR A 94 6.74 -2.15 -0.49
CA THR A 94 5.62 -1.88 0.39
C THR A 94 4.30 -2.17 -0.31
N VAL A 95 3.42 -2.93 0.32
CA VAL A 95 2.07 -3.24 -0.15
C VAL A 95 1.07 -2.53 0.76
N MET A 96 0.27 -1.64 0.18
CA MET A 96 -0.73 -0.86 0.92
C MET A 96 -2.16 -1.29 0.54
N GLY A 97 -2.96 -1.64 1.54
CA GLY A 97 -4.38 -1.97 1.39
C GLY A 97 -5.26 -1.17 2.35
N THR A 98 -6.45 -0.77 1.90
CA THR A 98 -7.46 -0.06 2.72
C THR A 98 -8.82 -0.74 2.57
N GLY A 99 -9.68 -0.60 3.59
CA GLY A 99 -11.03 -1.16 3.59
C GLY A 99 -11.05 -2.66 3.24
N LYS A 100 -11.84 -3.05 2.23
CA LYS A 100 -11.94 -4.46 1.76
C LYS A 100 -10.61 -5.07 1.29
N ALA A 101 -9.59 -4.27 1.01
CA ALA A 101 -8.28 -4.79 0.60
C ALA A 101 -7.38 -5.19 1.79
N ILE A 102 -7.72 -4.82 3.03
CA ILE A 102 -6.90 -5.11 4.22
C ILE A 102 -6.70 -6.62 4.41
N GLU A 103 -7.79 -7.40 4.31
CA GLU A 103 -7.74 -8.86 4.43
C GLU A 103 -6.74 -9.47 3.44
N LYS A 104 -6.84 -9.08 2.17
CA LYS A 104 -5.94 -9.55 1.11
C LYS A 104 -4.48 -9.12 1.34
N THR A 105 -4.27 -7.88 1.80
CA THR A 105 -2.93 -7.39 2.14
C THR A 105 -2.32 -8.20 3.28
N LEU A 106 -3.12 -8.59 4.27
CA LEU A 106 -2.68 -9.48 5.36
C LEU A 106 -2.36 -10.88 4.84
N SER A 107 -3.18 -11.46 3.94
CA SER A 107 -2.87 -12.74 3.30
C SER A 107 -1.55 -12.70 2.52
N VAL A 108 -1.23 -11.57 1.87
CA VAL A 108 0.06 -11.37 1.18
C VAL A 108 1.21 -11.37 2.18
N ALA A 109 1.06 -10.70 3.33
CA ALA A 109 2.07 -10.73 4.40
C ALA A 109 2.31 -12.15 4.90
N SER A 110 1.24 -12.90 5.19
CA SER A 110 1.32 -14.30 5.61
C SER A 110 2.04 -15.16 4.56
N TRP A 111 1.72 -14.99 3.28
CA TRP A 111 2.37 -15.76 2.21
C TRP A 111 3.88 -15.51 2.15
N PHE A 112 4.31 -14.24 2.23
CA PHE A 112 5.73 -13.88 2.21
C PHE A 112 6.47 -14.28 3.48
N SER A 113 5.80 -14.29 4.64
CA SER A 113 6.41 -14.71 5.92
C SER A 113 6.80 -16.20 5.93
N GLN A 114 6.12 -17.03 5.14
CA GLN A 114 6.41 -18.46 4.97
C GLN A 114 7.55 -18.71 3.98
N GLN A 115 8.03 -17.67 3.29
CA GLN A 115 9.13 -17.81 2.34
C GLN A 115 10.46 -17.65 3.06
N ASN A 116 11.43 -18.51 2.74
CA ASN A 116 12.74 -18.50 3.40
C ASN A 116 13.64 -17.34 2.96
N ASP A 117 13.26 -16.62 1.91
CA ASP A 117 14.06 -15.61 1.22
C ASP A 117 13.64 -14.16 1.50
N CYS A 118 12.59 -13.96 2.29
CA CYS A 118 12.03 -12.64 2.58
C CYS A 118 11.86 -12.39 4.09
N ASP A 119 11.97 -11.12 4.47
CA ASP A 119 11.52 -10.60 5.76
C ASP A 119 10.30 -9.70 5.54
N VAL A 120 9.37 -9.74 6.51
CA VAL A 120 8.08 -9.05 6.42
C VAL A 120 7.85 -8.22 7.68
N ALA A 121 7.48 -6.94 7.50
CA ALA A 121 7.05 -6.06 8.56
C ALA A 121 5.65 -5.52 8.26
N ILE A 122 4.82 -5.36 9.29
CA ILE A 122 3.43 -4.90 9.18
C ILE A 122 3.25 -3.64 10.01
N GLU A 123 2.58 -2.64 9.45
CA GLU A 123 2.28 -1.37 10.10
C GLU A 123 0.82 -0.97 9.80
N THR A 124 0.13 -0.40 10.79
CA THR A 124 -1.20 0.17 10.64
C THR A 124 -1.11 1.69 10.49
N LYS A 125 -1.75 2.24 9.45
CA LYS A 125 -1.83 3.68 9.21
C LYS A 125 -3.28 4.15 9.09
N THR A 126 -3.48 5.44 9.31
CA THR A 126 -4.73 6.12 8.95
C THR A 126 -4.49 6.94 7.70
N ILE A 127 -5.28 6.72 6.65
CA ILE A 127 -5.28 7.53 5.42
C ILE A 127 -6.53 8.39 5.42
N SER A 128 -6.34 9.68 5.17
CA SER A 128 -7.45 10.63 5.00
C SER A 128 -7.69 10.91 3.53
N THR A 129 -8.96 11.08 3.17
CA THR A 129 -9.39 11.53 1.85
C THR A 129 -10.52 12.55 2.01
N ILE A 130 -10.76 13.32 0.96
CA ILE A 130 -11.81 14.33 0.91
C ILE A 130 -12.88 13.77 0.00
N ASP A 131 -14.12 13.70 0.45
CA ASP A 131 -15.27 13.35 -0.38
C ASP A 131 -16.13 14.61 -0.57
N ASP A 132 -16.83 14.67 -1.69
CA ASP A 132 -17.74 15.77 -2.02
C ASP A 132 -19.16 15.43 -1.60
N VAL A 133 -19.89 16.43 -1.12
CA VAL A 133 -21.32 16.36 -0.81
C VAL A 133 -22.01 17.31 -1.76
N VAL A 134 -22.78 16.75 -2.69
CA VAL A 134 -23.51 17.49 -3.72
C VAL A 134 -25.02 17.30 -3.53
N PRO A 135 -25.84 18.30 -3.86
CA PRO A 135 -27.29 18.15 -3.88
C PRO A 135 -27.71 17.09 -4.93
N LYS A 136 -28.82 16.40 -4.67
CA LYS A 136 -29.44 15.49 -5.65
C LYS A 136 -30.11 16.32 -6.74
N GLU A 137 -30.10 15.79 -7.96
CA GLU A 137 -30.62 16.44 -9.18
C GLU A 137 -32.12 16.80 -9.07
N ASP A 138 -32.91 16.08 -8.27
CA ASP A 138 -34.35 16.34 -8.07
C ASP A 138 -34.67 17.37 -6.97
N ASN A 139 -33.65 18.05 -6.42
CA ASN A 139 -33.82 19.04 -5.35
C ASN A 139 -33.45 20.42 -5.91
N ASP A 140 -34.42 21.34 -5.88
CA ASP A 140 -34.33 22.70 -6.41
C ASP A 140 -33.30 23.55 -5.62
N GLY A 141 -32.01 23.27 -5.83
CA GLY A 141 -30.94 24.27 -5.89
C GLY A 141 -30.64 25.13 -4.67
N LEU A 142 -30.75 24.62 -3.43
CA LEU A 142 -30.42 25.38 -2.21
C LEU A 142 -29.39 24.72 -1.29
N GLY A 143 -28.63 23.75 -1.79
CA GLY A 143 -27.54 23.13 -1.05
C GLY A 143 -26.17 23.48 -1.62
N ASP A 144 -25.33 24.15 -0.85
CA ASP A 144 -23.94 24.40 -1.21
C ASP A 144 -23.14 23.09 -1.36
N GLU A 145 -22.18 23.08 -2.27
CA GLU A 145 -21.21 21.98 -2.37
C GLU A 145 -20.31 21.97 -1.12
N GLU A 146 -20.41 20.92 -0.31
CA GLU A 146 -19.60 20.76 0.90
C GLU A 146 -18.51 19.70 0.66
N THR A 147 -17.31 19.91 1.22
CA THR A 147 -16.26 18.88 1.24
C THR A 147 -16.12 18.28 2.63
N ARG A 148 -16.08 16.95 2.73
CA ARG A 148 -15.95 16.24 4.01
C ARG A 148 -14.74 15.33 4.03
N ARG A 149 -14.00 15.36 5.14
CA ARG A 149 -12.86 14.45 5.37
C ARG A 149 -13.34 13.08 5.81
N ARG A 150 -12.91 12.03 5.12
CA ARG A 150 -13.08 10.62 5.48
C ARG A 150 -11.74 10.01 5.86
N ASN A 151 -11.67 9.43 7.07
CA ASN A 151 -10.51 8.66 7.52
C ASN A 151 -10.74 7.17 7.27
N LEU A 152 -9.70 6.47 6.82
CA LEU A 152 -9.70 5.04 6.56
C LEU A 152 -8.51 4.37 7.22
N SER A 153 -8.74 3.20 7.79
CA SER A 153 -7.66 2.30 8.20
C SER A 153 -6.92 1.77 6.96
N CYS A 154 -5.61 1.75 7.05
CA CYS A 154 -4.70 1.22 6.04
C CYS A 154 -3.75 0.22 6.70
N LEU A 155 -3.61 -0.94 6.07
CA LEU A 155 -2.57 -1.90 6.40
C LEU A 155 -1.41 -1.72 5.41
N VAL A 156 -0.21 -1.63 5.95
CA VAL A 156 1.04 -1.47 5.21
C VAL A 156 1.90 -2.67 5.51
N VAL A 157 2.31 -3.39 4.46
CA VAL A 157 3.17 -4.56 4.57
C VAL A 157 4.46 -4.27 3.81
N SER A 158 5.58 -4.26 4.50
CA SER A 158 6.90 -4.08 3.91
C SER A 158 7.57 -5.43 3.75
N VAL A 159 8.05 -5.72 2.54
CA VAL A 159 8.77 -6.95 2.19
C VAL A 159 10.18 -6.59 1.74
N THR A 160 11.17 -7.25 2.35
CA THR A 160 12.60 -7.13 2.01
C THR A 160 13.20 -8.50 1.77
N LEU A 161 14.29 -8.57 1.00
CA LEU A 161 15.08 -9.80 0.87
C LEU A 161 15.89 -10.03 2.14
N ARG A 162 16.00 -11.29 2.56
CA ARG A 162 16.79 -11.75 3.70
C ARG A 162 18.23 -12.06 3.30
#